data_AF-A0A2Z5GAI2-F1
#
_entry.id   AF-A0A2Z5GAI2-F1
#
_cell.length_a   1.000
_cell.length_b   1.000
_cell.length_c   1.000
_cell.angle_alpha   90.00
_cell.angle_beta   90.00
_cell.angle_gamma   90.00
#
_symmetry.space_group_name_H-M   'P 1'
#
loop_
_entity.id
_entity.type
_entity.pdbx_description
1 polymer ?
#
loop_
_entity_poly.entity_id
_entity_poly.type
_entity_poly.pdbx_seq_one_letter_code
_entity_poly.pdbx_strand_id
1 'polypeptide(L)'
;MNDLLLRFVIGGAIVSSFSVIGDILRPKSFAGLFGAAPSIALATIGLTIARHGKAYVAVEARSMVIGSIAFCVYAWLASATLLHREARSPVITMALMPVWFITSFGLWYCCLR
;
A
#
# COMPACT_ATOMS: atom_id res chain seq x y z
N MET A 1 10.33 21.66 1.55
CA MET A 1 11.18 20.83 2.44
C MET A 1 10.51 20.52 3.78
N ASN A 2 9.88 21.50 4.45
CA ASN A 2 9.27 21.27 5.76
C ASN A 2 8.16 20.20 5.77
N ASP A 3 7.28 20.17 4.76
CA ASP A 3 6.24 19.13 4.64
C ASP A 3 6.81 17.71 4.44
N LEU A 4 7.95 17.56 3.75
CA LEU A 4 8.61 16.26 3.56
C LEU A 4 9.20 15.73 4.88
N LEU A 5 9.85 16.62 5.63
CA LEU A 5 10.35 16.34 6.98
C LEU A 5 9.21 15.96 7.93
N LEU A 6 8.09 16.68 7.88
CA LEU A 6 6.92 16.39 8.71
C LEU A 6 6.32 15.02 8.37
N ARG A 7 6.14 14.71 7.08
CA ARG A 7 5.67 13.39 6.61
C ARG A 7 6.62 12.27 7.00
N PHE A 8 7.92 12.51 6.93
CA PHE A 8 8.94 11.54 7.32
C PHE A 8 8.90 11.26 8.83
N VAL A 9 8.84 12.30 9.67
CA VAL A 9 8.82 12.14 11.12
C VAL A 9 7.52 11.50 11.59
N ILE A 10 6.37 11.99 11.12
CA ILE A 10 5.05 11.43 11.50
C ILE A 10 4.91 10.02 10.96
N GLY A 11 5.19 9.81 9.67
CA GLY A 11 5.13 8.49 9.05
C GLY A 11 6.08 7.50 9.72
N GLY A 12 7.34 7.89 9.96
CA GLY A 12 8.36 7.07 10.61
C GLY A 12 8.02 6.73 12.06
N ALA A 13 7.49 7.68 12.85
CA ALA A 13 7.04 7.44 14.21
C ALA A 13 5.87 6.44 14.26
N ILE A 14 4.90 6.57 13.36
CA ILE A 14 3.76 5.65 13.26
C ILE A 14 4.22 4.26 12.82
N VAL A 15 5.10 4.15 11.81
CA VAL A 15 5.67 2.86 11.36
C VAL A 15 6.44 2.17 12.48
N SER A 16 7.26 2.92 13.22
CA SER A 16 8.01 2.39 14.36
C SER A 16 7.08 1.88 15.46
N SER A 17 6.01 2.62 15.76
CA SER A 17 4.99 2.23 16.74
C SER A 17 4.26 0.95 16.31
N PHE A 18 3.85 0.86 15.04
CA PHE A 18 3.22 -0.34 14.49
C PHE A 18 4.16 -1.54 14.44
N SER A 19 5.45 -1.33 14.19
CA SER A 19 6.45 -2.41 14.25
C SER A 19 6.58 -2.98 15.66
N VAL A 20 6.66 -2.11 16.68
CA VAL A 20 6.73 -2.53 18.09
C VAL A 20 5.45 -3.27 18.51
N ILE A 21 4.28 -2.72 18.16
CA ILE A 21 2.99 -3.36 18.45
C ILE A 21 2.88 -4.72 17.74
N GLY A 22 3.29 -4.78 16.47
CA GLY A 22 3.28 -5.99 15.67
C GLY A 22 4.19 -7.09 16.21
N ASP A 23 5.35 -6.72 16.77
CA ASP A 23 6.28 -7.68 17.39
C ASP A 23 5.78 -8.22 18.74
N ILE A 24 5.06 -7.40 19.51
CA ILE A 24 4.52 -7.76 20.82
C ILE A 24 3.27 -8.65 20.68
N LEU A 25 2.43 -8.41 19.66
CA LEU A 25 1.19 -9.15 19.46
C LEU A 25 1.46 -10.55 18.90
N ARG A 26 0.93 -11.58 19.57
CA ARG A 26 0.83 -12.94 19.02
C ARG A 26 -0.58 -13.19 18.49
N PRO A 27 -0.74 -13.84 17.33
CA PRO A 27 0.27 -14.47 16.45
C PRO A 27 1.16 -13.50 15.65
N LYS A 28 2.40 -13.93 15.35
CA LYS A 28 3.39 -13.16 14.55
C LYS A 28 2.93 -12.73 13.15
N SER A 29 1.83 -13.31 12.64
CA SER A 29 1.17 -12.87 11.41
C SER A 29 0.74 -11.40 11.48
N PHE A 30 0.38 -10.90 12.68
CA PHE A 30 0.01 -9.50 12.87
C PHE A 30 1.15 -8.52 12.61
N ALA A 31 2.41 -8.90 12.86
CA ALA A 31 3.57 -8.08 12.52
C ALA A 31 3.62 -7.76 11.02
N GLY A 32 3.27 -8.74 10.16
CA GLY A 32 3.18 -8.54 8.72
C GLY A 32 2.04 -7.58 8.33
N LEU A 33 0.88 -7.72 8.97
CA LEU A 33 -0.27 -6.83 8.72
C LEU A 33 0.02 -5.38 9.13
N PHE A 34 0.64 -5.17 10.30
CA PHE A 34 1.00 -3.84 10.79
C PHE A 34 2.21 -3.24 10.06
N GLY A 35 3.16 -4.06 9.59
CA GLY A 35 4.25 -3.63 8.73
C GLY A 35 3.79 -3.23 7.32
N ALA A 36 2.72 -3.84 6.83
CA ALA A 36 2.07 -3.48 5.56
C ALA A 36 1.06 -2.33 5.71
N ALA A 37 0.83 -1.82 6.93
CA ALA A 37 -0.13 -0.76 7.18
C ALA A 37 0.29 0.52 6.43
N PRO A 38 -0.64 1.22 5.75
CA PRO A 38 -0.34 2.39 4.93
C PRO A 38 -0.15 3.65 5.80
N SER A 39 0.68 3.58 6.85
CA SER A 39 0.88 4.63 7.86
C SER A 39 1.35 5.95 7.26
N ILE A 40 2.27 5.88 6.29
CA ILE A 40 2.78 7.05 5.56
C ILE A 40 1.67 7.67 4.70
N ALA A 41 0.77 6.86 4.14
CA ALA A 41 -0.35 7.36 3.36
C ALA A 41 -1.36 8.10 4.24
N LEU A 42 -1.64 7.60 5.45
CA LEU A 42 -2.51 8.29 6.42
C LEU A 42 -1.93 9.66 6.83
N ALA A 43 -0.63 9.72 7.14
CA ALA A 43 0.06 10.97 7.45
C ALA A 43 0.02 11.94 6.24
N THR A 44 0.19 11.40 5.04
CA THR A 44 0.13 12.17 3.79
C THR A 44 -1.27 12.76 3.59
N ILE A 45 -2.33 11.96 3.65
CA ILE A 45 -3.72 12.42 3.53
C ILE A 45 -4.02 13.50 4.56
N GLY A 46 -3.66 13.31 5.84
CA GLY A 46 -3.87 14.30 6.89
C GLY A 46 -3.21 15.65 6.59
N LEU A 47 -1.96 15.63 6.13
CA LEU A 47 -1.25 16.85 5.74
C LEU A 47 -1.83 17.47 4.46
N THR A 48 -2.23 16.65 3.50
CA THR A 48 -2.83 17.09 2.24
C THR A 48 -4.20 17.75 2.47
N ILE A 49 -4.99 17.27 3.43
CA ILE A 49 -6.24 17.95 3.87
C ILE A 49 -5.95 19.36 4.36
N ALA A 50 -4.92 19.53 5.18
CA ALA A 50 -4.53 20.81 5.74
C ALA A 50 -4.01 21.81 4.68
N ARG A 51 -3.43 21.32 3.59
CA ARG A 51 -2.80 22.16 2.55
C ARG A 51 -3.66 22.41 1.32
N HIS A 52 -4.35 21.40 0.81
CA HIS A 52 -5.02 21.41 -0.50
C HIS A 52 -6.55 21.25 -0.42
N GLY A 53 -7.10 21.08 0.80
CA GLY A 53 -8.53 20.97 1.02
C GLY A 53 -9.10 19.58 0.74
N LYS A 54 -10.38 19.41 1.13
CA LYS A 54 -11.05 18.10 1.17
C LYS A 54 -11.32 17.51 -0.22
N ALA A 55 -11.57 18.35 -1.23
CA ALA A 55 -11.90 17.91 -2.58
C ALA A 55 -10.72 17.21 -3.26
N TYR A 56 -9.51 17.76 -3.13
CA TYR A 56 -8.29 17.16 -3.67
C TYR A 56 -7.99 15.81 -3.00
N VAL A 57 -8.15 15.75 -1.68
CA VAL A 57 -7.94 14.51 -0.91
C VAL A 57 -8.94 13.42 -1.28
N ALA A 58 -10.19 13.78 -1.59
CA ALA A 58 -11.18 12.80 -2.03
C ALA A 58 -10.77 12.11 -3.34
N VAL A 59 -10.12 12.83 -4.26
CA VAL A 59 -9.60 12.27 -5.51
C VAL A 59 -8.41 11.35 -5.21
N GLU A 60 -7.44 11.80 -4.41
CA GLU A 60 -6.29 10.99 -4.01
C GLU A 60 -6.73 9.69 -3.30
N ALA A 61 -7.69 9.77 -2.39
CA ALA A 61 -8.22 8.61 -1.68
C ALA A 61 -8.91 7.61 -2.62
N ARG A 62 -9.68 8.09 -3.61
CA ARG A 62 -10.30 7.21 -4.63
C ARG A 62 -9.25 6.48 -5.46
N SER A 63 -8.20 7.19 -5.87
CA SER A 63 -7.06 6.60 -6.60
C SER A 63 -6.33 5.54 -5.76
N MET A 64 -6.13 5.77 -4.46
CA MET A 64 -5.54 4.79 -3.54
C MET A 64 -6.41 3.53 -3.40
N VAL A 65 -7.74 3.67 -3.31
CA VAL A 65 -8.66 2.53 -3.26
C VAL A 65 -8.56 1.69 -4.53
N ILE A 66 -8.55 2.33 -5.71
CA ILE A 66 -8.42 1.61 -6.98
C ILE A 66 -7.06 0.88 -7.07
N GLY A 67 -5.97 1.52 -6.65
CA GLY A 67 -4.65 0.89 -6.57
C GLY A 67 -4.62 -0.32 -5.62
N SER A 68 -5.37 -0.26 -4.51
CA SER A 68 -5.48 -1.38 -3.58
C SER A 68 -6.21 -2.60 -4.18
N ILE A 69 -7.25 -2.36 -4.99
CA ILE A 69 -7.97 -3.43 -5.71
C ILE A 69 -7.03 -4.11 -6.72
N ALA A 70 -6.27 -3.32 -7.49
CA ALA A 70 -5.26 -3.85 -8.41
C ALA A 70 -4.19 -4.68 -7.67
N PHE A 71 -3.76 -4.22 -6.50
CA PHE A 71 -2.81 -4.95 -5.66
C PHE A 71 -3.38 -6.27 -5.14
N CYS A 72 -4.66 -6.32 -4.76
CA CYS A 72 -5.33 -7.57 -4.37
C CYS A 72 -5.35 -8.60 -5.50
N VAL A 73 -5.58 -8.17 -6.75
CA VAL A 73 -5.53 -9.07 -7.92
C VAL A 73 -4.11 -9.62 -8.11
N TYR A 74 -3.10 -8.75 -8.03
CA TYR A 74 -1.70 -9.17 -8.07
C TYR A 74 -1.35 -10.17 -6.95
N ALA A 75 -1.74 -9.87 -5.71
CA ALA A 75 -1.47 -10.72 -4.55
C ALA A 75 -2.15 -12.08 -4.66
N TRP A 76 -3.38 -12.13 -5.18
CA TRP A 76 -4.09 -13.37 -5.43
C TRP A 76 -3.39 -14.21 -6.50
N LEU A 77 -3.02 -13.61 -7.64
CA LEU A 77 -2.30 -14.30 -8.71
C LEU A 77 -0.93 -14.78 -8.23
N ALA A 78 -0.17 -13.96 -7.50
CA ALA A 78 1.11 -14.35 -6.93
C ALA A 78 0.97 -15.55 -5.99
N SER A 79 -0.01 -15.50 -5.08
CA SER A 79 -0.30 -16.59 -4.14
C SER A 79 -0.74 -17.87 -4.85
N ALA A 80 -1.62 -17.76 -5.84
CA ALA A 80 -2.04 -18.90 -6.65
C ALA A 80 -0.86 -19.54 -7.40
N THR A 81 0.01 -18.72 -8.00
CA THR A 81 1.16 -19.20 -8.76
C THR A 81 2.18 -19.88 -7.85
N LEU A 82 2.43 -19.34 -6.65
CA LEU A 82 3.32 -19.94 -5.65
C LEU A 82 2.77 -21.25 -5.09
N LEU A 83 1.46 -21.41 -4.99
CA LEU A 83 0.84 -22.65 -4.52
C LEU A 83 0.92 -23.79 -5.57
N HIS A 84 0.89 -23.46 -6.85
CA HIS A 84 0.86 -24.43 -7.96
C HIS A 84 2.23 -24.71 -8.59
N ARG A 85 3.27 -23.92 -8.26
CA ARG A 85 4.64 -24.11 -8.77
C ARG A 85 5.66 -24.01 -7.64
N GLU A 86 6.55 -25.00 -7.57
CA GLU A 86 7.76 -25.00 -6.72
C GLU A 86 8.85 -24.05 -7.24
N ALA A 87 8.47 -22.89 -7.77
CA ALA A 87 9.42 -21.91 -8.27
C ALA A 87 9.88 -20.98 -7.15
N ARG A 88 11.11 -20.46 -7.29
CA ARG A 88 11.71 -19.55 -6.31
C ARG A 88 10.85 -18.29 -6.15
N SER A 89 10.44 -18.01 -4.91
CA SER A 89 9.59 -16.87 -4.53
C SER A 89 9.93 -15.53 -5.19
N PRO A 90 11.20 -15.07 -5.26
CA PRO A 90 11.50 -13.75 -5.83
C PRO A 90 11.26 -13.65 -7.34
N VAL A 91 11.39 -14.77 -8.07
CA VAL A 91 11.24 -14.77 -9.53
C VAL A 91 9.77 -14.59 -9.92
N ILE A 92 8.86 -15.24 -9.20
CA ILE A 92 7.42 -15.13 -9.45
C ILE A 92 6.93 -13.72 -9.16
N THR A 93 7.30 -13.14 -8.03
CA THR A 93 6.87 -11.78 -7.66
C THR A 93 7.39 -10.72 -8.63
N MET A 94 8.63 -10.86 -9.10
CA MET A 94 9.22 -9.93 -10.06
C MET A 94 8.60 -10.07 -11.45
N ALA A 95 8.22 -11.29 -11.85
CA ALA A 95 7.55 -11.54 -13.12
C ALA A 95 6.08 -11.06 -13.15
N LEU A 96 5.40 -11.00 -12.00
CA LEU A 96 4.01 -10.52 -11.91
C LEU A 96 3.88 -9.00 -11.72
N MET A 97 4.96 -8.26 -11.47
CA MET A 97 4.95 -6.79 -11.41
C MET A 97 4.20 -6.11 -12.58
N PRO A 98 4.37 -6.54 -13.85
CA PRO A 98 3.62 -5.99 -14.98
C PRO A 98 2.10 -6.16 -14.84
N VAL A 99 1.63 -7.25 -14.22
CA VAL A 99 0.19 -7.50 -14.01
C VAL A 99 -0.41 -6.45 -13.10
N TRP A 100 0.30 -6.06 -12.05
CA TRP A 100 -0.14 -4.99 -11.15
C TRP A 100 -0.21 -3.65 -11.89
N PHE A 101 0.80 -3.31 -12.69
CA PHE A 101 0.78 -2.09 -13.51
C PHE A 101 -0.39 -2.09 -14.51
N ILE A 102 -0.58 -3.18 -15.26
CA ILE A 102 -1.66 -3.30 -16.26
C ILE A 102 -3.03 -3.16 -15.60
N THR A 103 -3.26 -3.85 -14.49
CA THR A 103 -4.54 -3.78 -13.77
C THR A 103 -4.79 -2.41 -13.16
N SER A 104 -3.76 -1.78 -12.60
CA SER A 104 -3.87 -0.42 -12.04
C SER A 104 -4.17 0.63 -13.12
N PHE A 105 -3.46 0.58 -14.26
CA PHE A 105 -3.72 1.48 -15.38
C PHE A 105 -5.08 1.22 -16.03
N GLY A 106 -5.49 -0.04 -16.17
CA GLY A 106 -6.80 -0.42 -16.72
C GLY A 106 -7.96 0.05 -15.86
N LEU A 107 -7.89 -0.18 -14.54
CA LEU A 107 -8.91 0.29 -13.60
C LEU A 107 -8.96 1.83 -13.53
N TRP A 108 -7.81 2.50 -13.56
CA TRP A 108 -7.76 3.96 -13.61
C TRP A 108 -8.44 4.49 -14.88
N TYR A 109 -8.14 3.90 -16.04
CA TYR A 109 -8.73 4.31 -17.32
C TYR A 109 -10.25 4.06 -17.36
N CYS A 110 -10.73 3.01 -16.70
CA CYS A 110 -12.15 2.62 -16.74
C CYS A 110 -13.02 3.35 -15.70
N CYS A 111 -12.47 3.72 -14.53
CA CYS A 111 -13.25 4.31 -13.43
C CYS A 111 -12.96 5.79 -13.14
N LEU A 112 -11.81 6.34 -13.56
CA LEU A 112 -11.33 7.66 -13.16
C LEU A 112 -11.12 8.64 -14.34
N ARG A 113 -11.37 8.21 -15.57
CA ARG A 113 -11.37 9.06 -16.76
C ARG A 113 -12.76 9.57 -17.07
#